data_AF-A0A2M7UJW2-F1
#
_entry.id   AF-A0A2M7UJW2-F1
#
_cell.length_a   1.000
_cell.length_b   1.000
_cell.length_c   1.000
_cell.angle_alpha   90.00
_cell.angle_beta   90.00
_cell.angle_gamma   90.00
#
_symmetry.space_group_name_H-M   'P 1'
#
loop_
_entity.id
_entity.type
_entity.pdbx_description
1 polymer ?
#
loop_
_entity_poly.entity_id
_entity_poly.type
_entity_poly.pdbx_seq_one_letter_code
_entity_poly.pdbx_strand_id
1 'polypeptide(L)'
;MNTYLIRLKIIQAIVDVILILAAFALAYFLRIGFFFSTDFPFEQYFKIALATTPVTILALFFIRAYKMSQQIISWRHMQRIAFVAIQNVAVFMVLYYFTYRDFFSRLILIYIGALTFVLIYGWHIIFRWILQKHSEREVGVMRTLIIGSNRGAERIIHVLMTKKSHIKPIAIIDAHGSSKSMIHGIPVVGKMNRFEKTIADHNIDLILQTDNLEQTLNIINYAMANNIKYLMPPELLGIFQGHHTLEEVEGMPFMKVYPKKKWWHNLW
;
A
#
# COMPACT_ATOMS: atom_id res chain seq x y z
N MET A 1 -8.76 -0.51 -14.32
CA MET A 1 -8.82 -0.68 -12.84
C MET A 1 -9.92 -1.68 -12.52
N ASN A 2 -9.61 -2.80 -11.86
CA ASN A 2 -10.53 -3.93 -11.72
C ASN A 2 -11.76 -3.57 -10.85
N THR A 3 -12.97 -3.56 -11.44
CA THR A 3 -14.26 -3.21 -10.79
C THR A 3 -14.50 -3.97 -9.49
N TYR A 4 -13.98 -5.20 -9.40
CA TYR A 4 -14.06 -6.03 -8.20
C TYR A 4 -13.36 -5.41 -6.98
N LEU A 5 -12.19 -4.80 -7.17
CA LEU A 5 -11.43 -4.17 -6.08
C LEU A 5 -12.13 -2.92 -5.54
N ILE A 6 -12.84 -2.19 -6.41
CA ILE A 6 -13.61 -1.02 -5.99
C ILE A 6 -14.79 -1.47 -5.10
N ARG A 7 -15.52 -2.51 -5.50
CA ARG A 7 -16.63 -3.06 -4.71
C ARG A 7 -16.18 -3.51 -3.31
N LEU A 8 -15.05 -4.21 -3.21
CA LEU A 8 -14.50 -4.65 -1.93
C LEU A 8 -14.12 -3.48 -1.01
N LYS A 9 -13.56 -2.40 -1.55
CA LYS A 9 -13.24 -1.20 -0.76
C LYS A 9 -14.49 -0.50 -0.24
N ILE A 10 -15.53 -0.43 -1.07
CA ILE A 10 -16.83 0.14 -0.67
C ILE A 10 -17.42 -0.69 0.46
N ILE A 11 -17.42 -2.02 0.34
CA ILE A 11 -17.88 -2.93 1.40
C ILE A 11 -17.08 -2.70 2.69
N GLN A 12 -15.74 -2.61 2.60
CA GLN A 12 -14.90 -2.34 3.77
C GLN A 12 -15.26 -1.01 4.45
N ALA A 13 -15.46 0.06 3.68
CA ALA A 13 -15.84 1.37 4.20
C ALA A 13 -17.24 1.37 4.85
N ILE A 14 -18.21 0.65 4.26
CA ILE A 14 -19.55 0.50 4.84
C ILE A 14 -19.46 -0.24 6.18
N VAL A 15 -18.67 -1.31 6.26
CA VAL A 15 -18.48 -2.03 7.53
C VAL A 15 -17.77 -1.15 8.57
N ASP A 16 -16.79 -0.33 8.17
CA ASP A 16 -16.15 0.63 9.08
C ASP A 16 -17.16 1.64 9.65
N VAL A 17 -18.11 2.15 8.85
CA VAL A 17 -19.20 3.02 9.32
C VAL A 17 -20.02 2.33 10.41
N ILE A 18 -20.43 1.08 10.16
CA ILE A 18 -21.22 0.30 11.11
C ILE A 18 -20.43 0.05 12.40
N LEU A 19 -19.14 -0.28 12.30
CA LEU A 19 -18.29 -0.53 13.46
C LEU A 19 -18.02 0.71 14.30
N ILE A 20 -17.87 1.89 13.68
CA ILE A 20 -17.75 3.15 14.40
C ILE A 20 -19.02 3.41 15.21
N LEU A 21 -20.20 3.31 14.57
CA LEU A 21 -21.48 3.52 15.26
C LEU A 21 -21.71 2.48 16.36
N ALA A 22 -21.34 1.22 16.12
CA ALA A 22 -21.37 0.16 17.13
C ALA A 22 -20.41 0.46 18.30
N ALA A 23 -19.22 1.02 18.04
CA ALA A 23 -18.29 1.45 19.08
C ALA A 23 -18.92 2.53 19.99
N PHE A 24 -19.59 3.52 19.41
CA PHE A 24 -20.31 4.54 20.17
C PHE A 24 -21.45 3.94 20.99
N ALA A 25 -22.27 3.05 20.40
CA ALA A 25 -23.37 2.40 21.11
C ALA A 25 -22.85 1.56 22.28
N LEU A 26 -21.83 0.72 22.05
CA LEU A 26 -21.21 -0.09 23.09
C LEU A 26 -20.57 0.76 24.19
N ALA A 27 -19.91 1.87 23.83
CA ALA A 27 -19.33 2.80 24.81
C ALA A 27 -20.40 3.39 25.74
N TYR A 28 -21.57 3.74 25.19
CA TYR A 28 -22.71 4.22 25.98
C TYR A 28 -23.20 3.14 26.94
N PHE A 29 -23.54 1.96 26.42
CA PHE A 29 -24.12 0.89 27.25
C PHE A 29 -23.16 0.33 28.30
N LEU A 30 -21.86 0.26 28.01
CA LEU A 30 -20.85 -0.16 28.99
C LEU A 30 -20.68 0.86 30.13
N ARG A 31 -20.86 2.16 29.84
CA ARG A 31 -20.65 3.21 30.84
C ARG A 31 -21.90 3.53 31.65
N ILE A 32 -23.05 3.59 30.99
CA ILE A 32 -24.31 4.12 31.52
C ILE A 32 -25.27 2.98 31.87
N GLY A 33 -25.05 1.78 31.30
CA GLY A 33 -25.95 0.65 31.44
C GLY A 33 -27.08 0.68 30.42
N PHE A 34 -27.95 -0.34 30.50
CA PHE A 34 -29.08 -0.51 29.57
C PHE A 34 -30.33 0.30 29.95
N PHE A 35 -30.33 0.94 31.13
CA PHE A 35 -31.39 1.85 31.54
C PHE A 35 -31.12 3.24 30.96
N PHE A 36 -32.02 3.74 30.13
CA PHE A 36 -31.92 5.06 29.53
C PHE A 36 -31.85 6.12 30.63
N SER A 37 -30.65 6.64 30.86
CA SER A 37 -30.43 7.67 31.89
C SER A 37 -30.93 9.02 31.37
N THR A 38 -31.71 9.72 32.19
CA THR A 38 -32.26 11.03 31.86
C THR A 38 -31.16 12.10 31.73
N ASP A 39 -30.08 11.95 32.49
CA ASP A 39 -28.98 12.94 32.55
C ASP A 39 -28.04 12.89 31.34
N PHE A 40 -28.05 11.79 30.58
CA PHE A 40 -27.26 11.66 29.36
C PHE A 40 -28.04 10.91 28.27
N PRO A 41 -28.93 11.64 27.55
CA PRO A 41 -29.84 11.03 26.60
C PRO A 41 -29.10 10.33 25.45
N PHE A 42 -29.42 9.05 25.23
CA PHE A 42 -28.83 8.26 24.15
C PHE A 42 -29.04 8.92 22.78
N GLU A 43 -30.21 9.51 22.53
CA GLU A 43 -30.52 10.16 21.25
C GLU A 43 -29.57 11.32 20.95
N GLN A 44 -29.32 12.20 21.91
CA GLN A 44 -28.43 13.35 21.76
C GLN A 44 -26.99 12.90 21.50
N TYR A 45 -26.53 11.93 22.30
CA TYR A 45 -25.22 11.30 22.15
C TYR A 45 -25.06 10.66 20.76
N PHE A 46 -26.03 9.86 20.34
CA PHE A 46 -25.96 9.09 19.11
C PHE A 46 -26.10 9.96 17.86
N LYS A 47 -26.84 11.08 17.93
CA LYS A 47 -26.85 12.12 16.88
C LYS A 47 -25.45 12.69 16.63
N ILE A 48 -24.68 12.96 17.69
CA ILE A 48 -23.30 13.44 17.55
C ILE A 48 -22.37 12.33 17.07
N ALA A 49 -22.58 11.08 17.50
CA ALA A 49 -21.85 9.93 16.95
C ALA A 49 -22.05 9.80 15.43
N LEU A 50 -23.30 9.96 14.95
CA LEU A 50 -23.63 9.97 13.53
C LEU A 50 -22.91 11.11 12.79
N ALA A 51 -22.90 12.31 13.36
CA ALA A 51 -22.21 13.47 12.77
C ALA A 51 -20.67 13.31 12.77
N THR A 52 -20.11 12.61 13.76
CA THR A 52 -18.67 12.36 13.87
C THR A 52 -18.20 11.31 12.86
N THR A 53 -19.04 10.33 12.54
CA THR A 53 -18.68 9.17 11.71
C THR A 53 -18.13 9.54 10.32
N PRO A 54 -18.74 10.45 9.53
CA PRO A 54 -18.19 10.88 8.25
C PRO A 54 -16.78 11.46 8.35
N VAL A 55 -16.49 12.24 9.40
CA VAL A 55 -15.17 12.83 9.63
C VAL A 55 -14.13 11.74 9.89
N THR A 56 -14.50 10.73 10.68
CA THR A 56 -13.64 9.59 10.99
C THR A 56 -13.39 8.71 9.76
N ILE A 57 -14.40 8.47 8.92
CA ILE A 57 -14.23 7.79 7.62
C ILE A 57 -13.30 8.57 6.69
N LEU A 58 -13.45 9.89 6.65
CA LEU A 58 -12.57 10.75 5.87
C LEU A 58 -11.12 10.66 6.37
N ALA A 59 -10.90 10.64 7.69
CA ALA A 59 -9.59 10.43 8.27
C ALA A 59 -8.99 9.06 7.88
N LEU A 60 -9.78 7.98 7.93
CA LEU A 60 -9.38 6.63 7.47
C LEU A 60 -8.97 6.63 5.99
N PHE A 61 -9.68 7.41 5.16
CA PHE A 61 -9.33 7.59 3.75
C PHE A 61 -7.98 8.30 3.58
N PHE A 62 -7.74 9.39 4.31
CA PHE A 62 -6.47 10.15 4.24
C PHE A 62 -5.26 9.36 4.71
N ILE A 63 -5.39 8.56 5.78
CA ILE A 63 -4.30 7.66 6.23
C ILE A 63 -4.09 6.46 5.29
N ARG A 64 -4.88 6.39 4.20
CA ARG A 64 -4.85 5.36 3.17
C ARG A 64 -5.15 3.97 3.75
N ALA A 65 -6.05 3.89 4.73
CA ALA A 65 -6.40 2.61 5.38
C ALA A 65 -6.99 1.60 4.38
N TYR A 66 -7.66 2.09 3.33
CA TYR A 66 -8.26 1.29 2.25
C TYR A 66 -7.30 0.97 1.09
N LYS A 67 -6.01 1.31 1.19
CA LYS A 67 -5.05 0.90 0.17
C LYS A 67 -4.73 -0.59 0.35
N MET A 68 -5.16 -1.39 -0.63
CA MET A 68 -4.78 -2.79 -0.83
C MET A 68 -3.30 -2.95 -1.24
N SER A 69 -2.38 -2.38 -0.46
CA SER A 69 -0.98 -2.78 -0.49
C SER A 69 -0.80 -3.81 0.61
N GLN A 70 -0.59 -5.07 0.24
CA GLN A 70 -0.68 -6.23 1.12
C GLN A 70 0.43 -6.30 2.21
N GLN A 71 1.27 -5.27 2.36
CA GLN A 71 2.43 -5.26 3.26
C GLN A 71 2.30 -4.34 4.49
N ILE A 72 1.11 -3.85 4.84
CA ILE A 72 0.99 -2.87 5.93
C ILE A 72 0.09 -3.33 7.09
N ILE A 73 0.21 -4.58 7.55
CA ILE A 73 0.10 -4.85 9.01
C ILE A 73 1.48 -4.51 9.59
N SER A 74 1.85 -3.26 9.43
CA SER A 74 3.06 -2.71 10.03
C SER A 74 2.64 -2.04 11.33
N TRP A 75 3.54 -2.00 12.29
CA TRP A 75 3.43 -1.15 13.48
C TRP A 75 2.93 0.27 13.14
N ARG A 76 3.37 0.82 12.00
CA ARG A 76 2.94 2.12 11.49
C ARG A 76 1.44 2.21 11.16
N HIS A 77 0.81 1.13 10.70
CA HIS A 77 -0.62 1.11 10.39
C HIS A 77 -1.45 1.06 11.66
N MET A 78 -1.03 0.28 12.65
CA MET A 78 -1.63 0.27 13.98
C MET A 78 -1.58 1.69 14.60
N GLN A 79 -0.42 2.35 14.55
CA GLN A 79 -0.27 3.74 15.02
C GLN A 79 -1.20 4.72 14.30
N ARG A 80 -1.38 4.57 12.98
CA ARG A 80 -2.32 5.41 12.22
C ARG A 80 -3.77 5.20 12.63
N ILE A 81 -4.18 3.95 12.86
CA ILE A 81 -5.55 3.65 13.34
C ILE A 81 -5.74 4.18 14.77
N ALA A 82 -4.74 4.06 15.63
CA ALA A 82 -4.76 4.67 16.97
C ALA A 82 -4.90 6.19 16.89
N PHE A 83 -4.17 6.85 15.98
CA PHE A 83 -4.32 8.28 15.73
C PHE A 83 -5.74 8.65 15.28
N VAL A 84 -6.35 7.88 14.38
CA VAL A 84 -7.75 8.08 13.97
C VAL A 84 -8.72 7.87 15.13
N ALA A 85 -8.49 6.88 16.00
CA ALA A 85 -9.34 6.67 17.18
C ALA A 85 -9.26 7.86 18.15
N ILE A 86 -8.07 8.42 18.38
CA ILE A 86 -7.89 9.64 19.19
C ILE A 86 -8.58 10.83 18.53
N GLN A 87 -8.43 10.99 17.22
CA GLN A 87 -9.12 12.03 16.46
C GLN A 87 -10.65 11.89 16.52
N ASN A 88 -11.19 10.67 16.45
CA ASN A 88 -12.61 10.38 16.59
C ASN A 88 -13.13 10.86 17.96
N VAL A 89 -12.39 10.57 19.03
CA VAL A 89 -12.69 11.06 20.38
C VAL A 89 -12.65 12.58 20.48
N ALA A 90 -11.63 13.22 19.90
CA ALA A 90 -11.47 14.67 19.93
C ALA A 90 -12.61 15.38 19.17
N VAL A 91 -12.96 14.89 17.97
CA VAL A 91 -14.07 15.47 17.19
C VAL A 91 -15.40 15.27 17.89
N PHE A 92 -15.66 14.09 18.44
CA PHE A 92 -16.85 13.85 19.24
C PHE A 92 -16.95 14.81 20.42
N MET A 93 -15.85 14.97 21.18
CA MET A 93 -15.79 15.87 22.34
C MET A 93 -16.10 17.32 21.95
N VAL A 94 -15.48 17.82 20.88
CA VAL A 94 -15.71 19.17 20.35
C VAL A 94 -17.17 19.34 19.93
N LEU A 95 -17.69 18.44 19.09
CA LEU A 95 -19.07 18.54 18.57
C LEU A 95 -20.09 18.47 19.70
N TYR A 96 -19.92 17.57 20.65
CA TYR A 96 -20.84 17.41 21.78
C TYR A 96 -20.85 18.67 22.66
N TYR A 97 -19.66 19.16 23.03
CA TYR A 97 -19.52 20.35 23.87
C TYR A 97 -20.14 21.60 23.24
N PHE A 98 -19.89 21.86 21.96
CA PHE A 98 -20.45 23.04 21.30
C PHE A 98 -21.95 22.94 21.02
N THR A 99 -22.49 21.73 20.87
CA THR A 99 -23.91 21.51 20.57
C THR A 99 -24.79 21.57 21.82
N TYR A 100 -24.41 20.86 22.88
CA TYR A 100 -25.24 20.73 24.09
C TYR A 100 -24.74 21.55 25.27
N ARG A 101 -23.47 22.01 25.26
CA ARG A 101 -22.83 22.77 26.34
C ARG A 101 -22.81 22.07 27.70
N ASP A 102 -23.02 20.76 27.70
CA ASP A 102 -23.07 19.93 28.91
C ASP A 102 -21.74 19.22 29.18
N PHE A 103 -21.47 19.01 30.46
CA PHE A 103 -20.35 18.18 30.91
C PHE A 103 -20.79 16.73 31.06
N PHE A 104 -20.05 15.85 30.41
CA PHE A 104 -20.29 14.41 30.47
C PHE A 104 -19.09 13.66 31.07
N SER A 105 -19.32 12.42 31.48
CA SER A 105 -18.30 11.57 32.08
C SER A 105 -17.13 11.33 31.12
N ARG A 106 -15.94 11.85 31.44
CA ARG A 106 -14.71 11.69 30.64
C ARG A 106 -14.34 10.23 30.35
N LEU A 107 -14.76 9.29 31.21
CA LEU A 107 -14.57 7.86 30.97
C LEU A 107 -15.23 7.37 29.66
N ILE A 108 -16.34 7.97 29.21
CA ILE A 108 -16.99 7.56 27.95
C ILE A 108 -16.07 7.80 26.75
N LEU A 109 -15.24 8.84 26.79
CA LEU A 109 -14.24 9.13 25.76
C LEU A 109 -13.21 8.02 25.64
N ILE A 110 -12.79 7.45 26.77
CA ILE A 110 -11.86 6.32 26.80
C ILE A 110 -12.51 5.10 26.16
N TYR A 111 -13.77 4.80 26.50
CA TYR A 111 -14.51 3.70 25.86
C TYR A 111 -14.66 3.90 24.35
N ILE A 112 -15.05 5.10 23.91
CA ILE A 112 -15.18 5.43 22.47
C ILE A 112 -13.85 5.19 21.75
N GLY A 113 -12.74 5.74 22.27
CA GLY A 113 -11.42 5.59 21.66
C GLY A 113 -10.96 4.14 21.61
N ALA A 114 -11.05 3.43 22.74
CA ALA A 114 -10.61 2.04 22.85
C ALA A 114 -11.45 1.11 21.95
N LEU A 115 -12.77 1.22 21.97
CA LEU A 115 -13.66 0.38 21.15
C LEU A 115 -13.50 0.70 19.66
N THR A 116 -13.40 1.97 19.29
CA THR A 116 -13.15 2.35 17.88
C THR A 116 -11.85 1.74 17.39
N PHE A 117 -10.77 1.86 18.18
CA PHE A 117 -9.47 1.28 17.82
C PHE A 117 -9.56 -0.24 17.67
N VAL A 118 -10.08 -0.95 18.68
CA VAL A 118 -10.13 -2.42 18.69
C VAL A 118 -11.01 -2.95 17.55
N LEU A 119 -12.21 -2.39 17.36
CA LEU A 119 -13.15 -2.85 16.33
C LEU A 119 -12.62 -2.59 14.92
N ILE A 120 -12.14 -1.37 14.63
CA ILE A 120 -11.60 -1.03 13.30
C ILE A 120 -10.33 -1.84 13.02
N TYR A 121 -9.38 -1.87 13.97
CA TYR A 121 -8.13 -2.60 13.78
C TYR A 121 -8.37 -4.10 13.61
N GLY A 122 -9.22 -4.68 14.47
CA GLY A 122 -9.62 -6.08 14.40
C GLY A 122 -10.29 -6.41 13.08
N TRP A 123 -11.25 -5.59 12.64
CA TRP A 123 -11.90 -5.76 11.34
C TRP A 123 -10.92 -5.65 10.17
N HIS A 124 -10.00 -4.69 10.18
CA HIS A 124 -9.00 -4.56 9.12
C HIS A 124 -8.06 -5.76 9.06
N ILE A 125 -7.79 -6.42 10.20
CA ILE A 125 -7.07 -7.70 10.23
C ILE A 125 -7.92 -8.81 9.63
N ILE A 126 -9.17 -8.97 10.09
CA ILE A 126 -10.08 -10.03 9.64
C ILE A 126 -10.38 -9.91 8.15
N PHE A 127 -10.72 -8.71 7.68
CA PHE A 127 -11.00 -8.43 6.28
C PHE A 127 -9.81 -8.78 5.39
N ARG A 128 -8.58 -8.44 5.81
CA ARG A 128 -7.37 -8.85 5.10
C ARG A 128 -7.17 -10.36 5.12
N TRP A 129 -7.41 -11.03 6.24
CA TRP A 129 -7.30 -12.48 6.33
C TRP A 129 -8.31 -13.19 5.43
N ILE A 130 -9.56 -12.71 5.37
CA ILE A 130 -10.60 -13.21 4.46
C ILE A 130 -10.16 -13.06 3.01
N LEU A 131 -9.60 -11.91 2.64
CA LEU A 131 -9.09 -11.66 1.29
C LEU A 131 -7.91 -12.58 0.93
N GLN A 132 -7.00 -12.83 1.88
CA GLN A 132 -5.90 -13.77 1.68
C GLN A 132 -6.42 -15.21 1.52
N LYS A 133 -7.41 -15.62 2.31
CA LYS A 133 -7.96 -16.99 2.30
C LYS A 133 -8.82 -17.29 1.08
N HIS A 134 -9.65 -16.33 0.62
CA HIS A 134 -10.48 -16.51 -0.59
C HIS A 134 -9.72 -16.30 -1.89
N SER A 135 -8.46 -15.88 -1.81
CA SER A 135 -7.57 -15.72 -2.94
C SER A 135 -6.85 -17.03 -3.29
N GLU A 136 -7.60 -18.12 -3.53
CA GLU A 136 -7.08 -19.23 -4.36
C GLU A 136 -6.89 -18.80 -5.83
N ARG A 137 -7.53 -17.69 -6.22
CA ARG A 137 -7.17 -16.89 -7.39
C ARG A 137 -6.40 -15.66 -6.93
N GLU A 138 -5.08 -15.72 -6.86
CA GLU A 138 -4.06 -14.65 -6.79
C GLU A 138 -4.54 -13.16 -6.83
N VAL A 139 -5.44 -12.71 -5.92
CA VAL A 139 -5.93 -11.33 -5.86
C VAL A 139 -4.84 -10.49 -5.21
N GLY A 140 -4.12 -9.73 -6.04
CA GLY A 140 -3.09 -8.78 -5.61
C GLY A 140 -1.69 -9.37 -5.41
N VAL A 141 -1.46 -10.62 -5.84
CA VAL A 141 -0.12 -11.08 -6.19
C VAL A 141 0.21 -10.48 -7.55
N MET A 142 1.29 -9.70 -7.64
CA MET A 142 1.78 -9.19 -8.91
C MET A 142 2.51 -10.33 -9.62
N ARG A 143 1.82 -10.94 -10.59
CA ARG A 143 2.40 -11.89 -11.52
C ARG A 143 3.51 -11.21 -12.30
N THR A 144 4.75 -11.60 -12.05
CA THR A 144 5.92 -10.83 -12.48
C THR A 144 6.70 -11.54 -13.56
N LEU A 145 6.88 -10.85 -14.69
CA LEU A 145 7.81 -11.22 -15.74
C LEU A 145 9.15 -10.54 -15.45
N ILE A 146 10.21 -11.33 -15.38
CA ILE A 146 11.55 -10.81 -15.18
C ILE A 146 12.25 -10.77 -16.53
N ILE A 147 12.81 -9.61 -16.88
CA ILE A 147 13.56 -9.42 -18.11
C ILE A 147 15.04 -9.31 -17.73
N GLY A 148 15.75 -10.41 -17.99
CA GLY A 148 17.16 -10.57 -17.73
C GLY A 148 17.48 -11.75 -16.83
N SER A 149 18.69 -12.29 -16.98
CA SER A 149 19.20 -13.45 -16.24
C SER A 149 20.49 -13.16 -15.47
N ASN A 150 20.84 -11.88 -15.32
CA ASN A 150 22.05 -11.47 -14.62
C ASN A 150 22.01 -11.80 -13.11
N ARG A 151 23.16 -11.63 -12.44
CA ARG A 151 23.29 -11.83 -10.98
C ARG A 151 22.31 -10.97 -10.15
N GLY A 152 21.94 -9.79 -10.66
CA GLY A 152 20.92 -8.93 -10.06
C GLY A 152 19.53 -9.58 -10.10
N ALA A 153 19.14 -10.17 -11.23
CA ALA A 153 17.91 -10.92 -11.40
C ALA A 153 17.85 -12.09 -10.42
N GLU A 154 18.89 -12.92 -10.36
CA GLU A 154 18.96 -14.06 -9.43
C GLU A 154 18.80 -13.61 -7.97
N ARG A 155 19.50 -12.54 -7.58
CA ARG A 155 19.43 -12.00 -6.21
C ARG A 155 18.03 -11.46 -5.88
N ILE A 156 17.40 -10.75 -6.80
CA ILE A 156 16.04 -10.24 -6.63
C ILE A 156 15.05 -11.42 -6.51
N ILE A 157 15.12 -12.40 -7.41
CA ILE A 157 14.28 -13.59 -7.37
C ILE A 157 14.43 -14.30 -6.03
N HIS A 158 15.66 -14.52 -5.57
CA HIS A 158 15.92 -15.15 -4.29
C HIS A 158 15.28 -14.38 -3.13
N VAL A 159 15.43 -13.05 -3.07
CA VAL A 159 14.81 -12.23 -2.03
C VAL A 159 13.28 -12.27 -2.09
N LEU A 160 12.71 -12.22 -3.29
CA LEU A 160 11.25 -12.29 -3.50
C LEU A 160 10.66 -13.62 -3.01
N MET A 161 11.34 -14.72 -3.32
CA MET A 161 10.95 -16.06 -2.92
C MET A 161 11.10 -16.26 -1.39
N THR A 162 12.24 -15.87 -0.83
CA THR A 162 12.53 -16.06 0.61
C THR A 162 11.62 -15.21 1.50
N LYS A 163 11.30 -13.97 1.09
CA LYS A 163 10.45 -13.06 1.88
C LYS A 163 8.95 -13.29 1.69
N LYS A 164 8.52 -14.29 0.91
CA LYS A 164 7.12 -14.48 0.48
C LYS A 164 6.49 -13.15 0.03
N SER A 165 7.19 -12.44 -0.85
CA SER A 165 6.72 -11.15 -1.37
C SER A 165 5.42 -11.33 -2.16
N HIS A 166 4.60 -10.28 -2.24
CA HIS A 166 3.44 -10.24 -3.14
C HIS A 166 3.85 -10.18 -4.62
N ILE A 167 5.14 -10.02 -4.93
CA ILE A 167 5.71 -10.11 -6.27
C ILE A 167 6.08 -11.57 -6.48
N LYS A 168 5.36 -12.26 -7.36
CA LYS A 168 5.61 -13.65 -7.69
C LYS A 168 6.23 -13.72 -9.08
N PRO A 169 7.53 -14.02 -9.19
CA PRO A 169 8.13 -14.31 -10.48
C PRO A 169 7.43 -15.51 -11.10
N ILE A 170 6.98 -15.40 -12.36
CA ILE A 170 6.33 -16.50 -13.09
C ILE A 170 7.21 -16.99 -14.23
N ALA A 171 7.85 -16.07 -14.94
CA ALA A 171 8.66 -16.36 -16.09
C ALA A 171 9.84 -15.41 -16.17
N ILE A 172 10.92 -15.87 -16.79
CA ILE A 172 12.11 -15.09 -17.08
C ILE A 172 12.31 -15.08 -18.59
N ILE A 173 12.48 -13.89 -19.16
CA ILE A 173 12.95 -13.70 -20.53
C ILE A 173 14.39 -13.24 -20.47
N ASP A 174 15.26 -13.95 -21.18
CA ASP A 174 16.65 -13.56 -21.36
C ASP A 174 16.88 -13.17 -22.82
N ALA A 175 17.10 -11.89 -23.06
CA ALA A 175 17.34 -11.36 -24.40
C ALA A 175 18.71 -11.78 -24.98
N HIS A 176 19.72 -11.96 -24.14
CA HIS A 176 21.07 -12.37 -24.55
C HIS A 176 21.17 -13.89 -24.72
N GLY A 177 20.23 -14.63 -24.13
CA GLY A 177 20.16 -16.08 -24.18
C GLY A 177 20.90 -16.71 -23.01
N SER A 178 20.14 -17.33 -22.10
CA SER A 178 20.69 -18.08 -20.97
C SER A 178 20.90 -19.53 -21.37
N SER A 179 21.96 -20.17 -20.87
CA SER A 179 22.06 -21.64 -20.88
C SER A 179 21.14 -22.29 -19.84
N LYS A 180 20.66 -21.52 -18.86
CA LYS A 180 19.81 -22.02 -17.78
C LYS A 180 18.36 -22.12 -18.24
N SER A 181 17.76 -23.30 -18.08
CA SER A 181 16.33 -23.51 -18.31
C SER A 181 15.46 -22.99 -17.14
N MET A 182 16.03 -22.90 -15.94
CA MET A 182 15.35 -22.40 -14.74
C MET A 182 16.32 -21.63 -13.83
N ILE A 183 15.80 -20.61 -13.14
CA ILE A 183 16.51 -19.85 -12.11
C ILE A 183 15.64 -19.84 -10.85
N HIS A 184 16.15 -20.40 -9.75
CA HIS A 184 15.41 -20.54 -8.47
C HIS A 184 13.99 -21.14 -8.62
N GLY A 185 13.83 -22.12 -9.53
CA GLY A 185 12.56 -22.77 -9.81
C GLY A 185 11.61 -22.01 -10.74
N ILE A 186 12.05 -20.87 -11.29
CA ILE A 186 11.29 -20.07 -12.25
C ILE A 186 11.78 -20.38 -13.67
N PRO A 187 10.88 -20.69 -14.63
CA PRO A 187 11.25 -21.05 -15.99
C PRO A 187 11.81 -19.86 -16.78
N VAL A 188 12.89 -20.11 -17.52
CA VAL A 188 13.39 -19.21 -18.56
C VAL A 188 12.66 -19.56 -19.86
N VAL A 189 11.66 -18.76 -20.23
CA VAL A 189 10.73 -19.06 -21.34
C VAL A 189 11.31 -18.76 -22.72
N GLY A 190 12.47 -18.10 -22.77
CA GLY A 190 13.23 -17.87 -23.99
C GLY A 190 13.68 -16.41 -24.15
N LYS A 191 13.79 -15.99 -25.40
CA LYS A 191 14.21 -14.65 -25.82
C LYS A 191 13.02 -13.69 -25.94
N MET A 192 13.31 -12.46 -26.35
CA MET A 192 12.34 -11.37 -26.46
C MET A 192 11.19 -11.65 -27.43
N ASN A 193 11.36 -12.57 -28.39
CA ASN A 193 10.29 -13.01 -29.29
C ASN A 193 9.09 -13.68 -28.60
N ARG A 194 9.26 -14.15 -27.36
CA ARG A 194 8.17 -14.72 -26.54
C ARG A 194 7.48 -13.69 -25.66
N PHE A 195 7.96 -12.45 -25.61
CA PHE A 195 7.51 -11.41 -24.67
C PHE A 195 5.99 -11.23 -24.61
N GLU A 196 5.37 -10.88 -25.74
CA GLU A 196 3.92 -10.63 -25.80
C GLU A 196 3.11 -11.88 -25.45
N LYS A 197 3.53 -13.02 -26.02
CA LYS A 197 2.90 -14.33 -25.75
C LYS A 197 2.98 -14.70 -24.28
N THR A 198 4.14 -14.52 -23.64
CA THR A 198 4.33 -14.82 -22.22
C THR A 198 3.45 -13.93 -21.35
N ILE A 199 3.32 -12.64 -21.68
CA ILE A 199 2.44 -11.71 -20.96
C ILE A 199 0.98 -12.17 -21.03
N ALA A 200 0.52 -12.55 -22.23
CA ALA A 200 -0.84 -13.03 -22.45
C ALA A 200 -1.11 -14.37 -21.75
N ASP A 201 -0.24 -15.36 -21.97
CA ASP A 201 -0.41 -16.72 -21.45
C ASP A 201 -0.39 -16.76 -19.90
N HIS A 202 0.39 -15.87 -19.27
CA HIS A 202 0.61 -15.88 -17.83
C HIS A 202 -0.11 -14.76 -17.08
N ASN A 203 -0.88 -13.90 -17.74
CA ASN A 203 -1.57 -12.74 -17.14
C ASN A 203 -0.63 -11.88 -16.28
N ILE A 204 0.45 -11.38 -16.88
CA ILE A 204 1.49 -10.62 -16.17
C ILE A 204 0.99 -9.22 -15.77
N ASP A 205 1.16 -8.87 -14.49
CA ASP A 205 0.79 -7.56 -13.92
C ASP A 205 1.99 -6.62 -13.73
N LEU A 206 3.20 -7.19 -13.64
CA LEU A 206 4.44 -6.48 -13.37
C LEU A 206 5.58 -6.98 -14.25
N ILE A 207 6.28 -6.06 -14.88
CA ILE A 207 7.54 -6.31 -15.58
C ILE A 207 8.67 -5.78 -14.72
N LEU A 208 9.65 -6.62 -14.42
CA LEU A 208 10.87 -6.25 -13.69
C LEU A 208 12.07 -6.47 -14.61
N GLN A 209 12.60 -5.38 -15.16
CA GLN A 209 13.76 -5.43 -16.04
C GLN A 209 15.04 -5.25 -15.25
N THR A 210 15.98 -6.18 -15.37
CA THR A 210 17.29 -6.14 -14.71
C THR A 210 18.46 -6.01 -15.67
N ASP A 211 18.24 -6.28 -16.97
CA ASP A 211 19.25 -6.14 -18.01
C ASP A 211 19.07 -4.86 -18.83
N ASN A 212 20.18 -4.32 -19.32
CA ASN A 212 20.17 -3.18 -20.24
C ASN A 212 19.88 -3.66 -21.66
N LEU A 213 18.75 -3.25 -22.23
CA LEU A 213 18.30 -3.68 -23.55
C LEU A 213 18.06 -2.46 -24.44
N GLU A 214 18.45 -2.53 -25.71
CA GLU A 214 18.12 -1.50 -26.71
C GLU A 214 16.59 -1.31 -26.84
N GLN A 215 15.84 -2.39 -26.62
CA GLN A 215 14.38 -2.43 -26.76
C GLN A 215 13.63 -1.93 -25.50
N THR A 216 14.33 -1.36 -24.50
CA THR A 216 13.72 -0.92 -23.24
C THR A 216 12.54 0.04 -23.46
N LEU A 217 12.66 0.99 -24.39
CA LEU A 217 11.57 1.91 -24.72
C LEU A 217 10.32 1.19 -25.26
N ASN A 218 10.51 0.16 -26.08
CA ASN A 218 9.40 -0.64 -26.61
C ASN A 218 8.69 -1.41 -25.49
N ILE A 219 9.45 -1.93 -24.53
CA ILE A 219 8.91 -2.63 -23.35
C ILE A 219 8.09 -1.67 -22.48
N ILE A 220 8.61 -0.47 -22.24
CA ILE A 220 7.91 0.58 -21.46
C ILE A 220 6.62 0.98 -22.18
N ASN A 221 6.67 1.24 -23.48
CA ASN A 221 5.49 1.61 -24.28
C ASN A 221 4.44 0.50 -24.27
N TYR A 222 4.85 -0.76 -24.44
CA TYR A 222 3.95 -1.91 -24.35
C TYR A 222 3.31 -2.03 -22.96
N ALA A 223 4.11 -1.87 -21.90
CA ALA A 223 3.61 -1.93 -20.53
C ALA A 223 2.58 -0.82 -20.26
N MET A 224 2.84 0.41 -20.73
CA MET A 224 1.91 1.53 -20.61
C MET A 224 0.61 1.27 -21.38
N ALA A 225 0.70 0.82 -22.64
CA ALA A 225 -0.46 0.54 -23.49
C ALA A 225 -1.37 -0.55 -22.90
N ASN A 226 -0.78 -1.54 -22.21
CA ASN A 226 -1.49 -2.65 -21.59
C ASN A 226 -1.78 -2.45 -20.09
N ASN A 227 -1.50 -1.25 -19.54
CA ASN A 227 -1.68 -0.93 -18.12
C ASN A 227 -0.98 -1.92 -17.17
N ILE A 228 0.20 -2.40 -17.56
CA ILE A 228 1.10 -3.28 -16.82
C ILE A 228 2.10 -2.43 -16.05
N LYS A 229 2.34 -2.75 -14.78
CA LYS A 229 3.35 -2.04 -13.99
C LYS A 229 4.74 -2.38 -14.52
N TYR A 230 5.60 -1.39 -14.67
CA TYR A 230 6.99 -1.58 -15.09
C TYR A 230 7.94 -1.05 -14.01
N LEU A 231 8.96 -1.83 -13.66
CA LEU A 231 10.01 -1.47 -12.72
C LEU A 231 11.38 -1.84 -13.30
N MET A 232 12.35 -0.95 -13.13
CA MET A 232 13.74 -1.23 -13.44
C MET A 232 14.67 -0.57 -12.41
N PRO A 233 15.87 -1.12 -12.16
CA PRO A 233 16.89 -0.48 -11.36
C PRO A 233 17.26 0.91 -11.91
N PRO A 234 17.48 1.91 -11.05
CA PRO A 234 17.92 3.25 -11.48
C PRO A 234 19.23 3.23 -12.28
N GLU A 235 20.09 2.24 -12.03
CA GLU A 235 21.35 2.03 -12.73
C GLU A 235 21.16 1.84 -14.25
N LEU A 236 20.05 1.23 -14.67
CA LEU A 236 19.73 1.02 -16.09
C LEU A 236 19.28 2.31 -16.80
N LEU A 237 18.82 3.31 -16.05
CA LEU A 237 18.43 4.61 -16.61
C LEU A 237 19.63 5.52 -16.90
N GLY A 238 20.84 5.15 -16.49
CA GLY A 238 21.98 6.07 -16.51
C GLY A 238 21.77 7.31 -15.61
N ILE A 239 20.73 7.32 -14.77
CA ILE A 239 20.52 8.36 -13.76
C ILE A 239 21.46 8.04 -12.61
N PHE A 240 22.71 8.48 -12.78
CA PHE A 240 23.72 8.41 -11.74
C PHE A 240 23.21 9.15 -10.49
N GLN A 241 23.19 8.48 -9.34
CA GLN A 241 23.10 9.16 -8.05
C GLN A 241 24.44 9.86 -7.77
N GLY A 242 24.63 11.01 -8.42
CA GLY A 242 25.68 11.98 -8.12
C GLY A 242 25.01 13.33 -7.86
N HIS A 243 25.63 14.18 -7.04
CA HIS A 243 25.21 15.57 -6.89
C HIS A 243 25.43 16.26 -8.24
N HIS A 244 24.37 16.41 -9.03
CA HIS A 244 24.43 17.09 -10.31
C HIS A 244 24.09 18.54 -10.09
N THR A 245 25.07 19.41 -10.27
CA THR A 245 24.84 20.85 -10.42
C THR A 245 24.68 21.10 -11.91
N LEU A 246 23.60 21.79 -12.31
CA LEU A 246 23.49 22.34 -13.64
C LEU A 246 24.55 23.44 -13.76
N GLU A 247 25.42 23.35 -14.75
CA GLU A 247 26.41 24.38 -15.06
C GLU A 247 26.06 24.98 -16.42
N GLU A 248 26.02 26.30 -16.48
CA GLU A 248 25.76 27.03 -17.70
C GLU A 248 27.09 27.32 -18.40
N VAL A 249 27.26 26.80 -19.60
CA VAL A 249 28.42 27.08 -20.46
C VAL A 249 27.87 27.70 -21.74
N GLU A 250 28.25 28.96 -22.01
CA GLU A 250 27.79 29.71 -23.20
C GLU A 250 26.26 29.76 -23.34
N GLY A 251 25.53 29.95 -22.23
CA GLY A 251 24.07 30.05 -22.23
C GLY A 251 23.33 28.72 -22.45
N MET A 252 24.06 27.60 -22.53
CA MET A 252 23.48 26.27 -22.71
C MET A 252 23.62 25.44 -21.42
N PRO A 253 22.56 24.75 -20.99
CA PRO A 253 22.62 23.93 -19.78
C PRO A 253 23.40 22.65 -20.05
N PHE A 254 24.52 22.47 -19.37
CA PHE A 254 25.30 21.23 -19.38
C PHE A 254 25.22 20.52 -18.03
N MET A 255 25.23 19.20 -18.09
CA MET A 255 25.24 18.33 -16.91
C MET A 255 26.69 18.03 -16.52
N LYS A 256 27.16 18.60 -15.41
CA LYS A 256 28.52 18.35 -14.91
C LYS A 256 28.55 17.07 -14.08
N VAL A 257 29.29 16.06 -14.54
CA VAL A 257 29.46 14.78 -13.84
C VAL A 257 30.80 14.77 -13.12
N TYR A 258 30.78 14.68 -11.79
CA TYR A 258 32.00 14.49 -11.02
C TYR A 258 32.43 13.01 -11.04
N PRO A 259 33.68 12.69 -11.40
CA PRO A 259 34.21 11.35 -11.15
C PRO A 259 34.23 11.11 -9.64
N LYS A 260 33.81 9.92 -9.22
CA LYS A 260 33.80 9.51 -7.81
C LYS A 260 35.25 9.57 -7.27
N LYS A 261 35.61 10.63 -6.55
CA LYS A 261 36.94 10.75 -5.92
C LYS A 261 37.11 9.59 -4.94
N LYS A 262 38.06 8.69 -5.24
CA LYS A 262 38.56 7.73 -4.24
C LYS A 262 39.27 8.53 -3.14
N TRP A 263 38.93 8.26 -1.88
CA TRP A 263 39.38 8.95 -0.67
C TRP A 263 40.92 9.06 -0.50
N TRP A 264 41.70 8.23 -1.20
CA TRP A 264 43.16 8.14 -1.07
C TRP A 264 43.96 9.17 -1.89
N HIS A 265 43.32 9.98 -2.75
CA HIS A 265 44.03 10.93 -3.62
C HIS A 265 44.38 12.28 -2.95
N ASN A 266 44.04 12.48 -1.68
CA ASN A 266 44.41 13.68 -0.91
C ASN A 266 45.60 13.45 0.03
N LEU A 267 46.40 12.40 -0.17
CA LEU A 267 47.57 12.08 0.67
C LEU A 267 48.93 12.38 0.01
N TRP A 268 48.96 13.05 -1.14
CA TRP A 268 50.18 13.60 -1.74
C TRP A 268 49.88 14.93 -2.43
#